data_AF-T0Z5L5-F1
#
_entry.id   AF-T0Z5L5-F1
#
_cell.length_a   1.000
_cell.length_b   1.000
_cell.length_c   1.000
_cell.angle_alpha   90.00
_cell.angle_beta   90.00
_cell.angle_gamma   90.00
#
_symmetry.space_group_name_H-M   'P 1'
#
loop_
_entity.id
_entity.type
_entity.pdbx_description
1 polymer ?
#
loop_
_entity_poly.entity_id
_entity_poly.type
_entity_poly.pdbx_seq_one_letter_code
_entity_poly.pdbx_strand_id
1 'polypeptide(L)' 'MRTGFTTGACAQAGVRACLDALVSGSWARRVTIRLPNGRRAEFALQKYESGVGGGHPWGMASIIKDGGDDPDCTHGA' A
#
# COMPACT_ATOMS: atom_id res chain seq x y z
N MET A 1 -23.27 3.29 2.10
CA MET A 1 -22.49 2.14 1.63
C MET A 1 -21.10 2.62 1.24
N ARG A 2 -20.12 2.39 2.11
CA ARG A 2 -18.69 2.62 1.87
C ARG A 2 -18.11 1.45 1.09
N THR A 3 -17.42 1.74 -0.01
CA THR A 3 -16.67 0.74 -0.76
C THR A 3 -15.29 0.56 -0.15
N GLY A 4 -14.95 -0.67 0.25
CA GLY A 4 -13.61 -1.05 0.64
C GLY A 4 -12.67 -1.29 -0.55
N PHE A 5 -11.44 -1.69 -0.24
CA PHE A 5 -10.42 -2.09 -1.20
C PHE A 5 -10.07 -3.56 -1.07
N THR A 6 -9.75 -4.21 -2.19
CA THR A 6 -9.31 -5.60 -2.18
C THR A 6 -7.90 -5.72 -1.59
N THR A 7 -7.55 -6.92 -1.13
CA THR A 7 -6.18 -7.24 -0.68
C THR A 7 -5.17 -7.00 -1.79
N GLY A 8 -5.52 -7.32 -3.04
CA GLY A 8 -4.66 -7.07 -4.21
C GLY A 8 -4.39 -5.57 -4.43
N ALA A 9 -5.39 -4.70 -4.24
CA ALA A 9 -5.19 -3.27 -4.32
C ALA A 9 -4.26 -2.75 -3.22
N CYS A 10 -4.40 -3.25 -1.98
CA CYS A 10 -3.52 -2.90 -0.88
C CYS A 10 -2.08 -3.38 -1.13
N ALA A 11 -1.89 -4.62 -1.61
CA ALA A 11 -0.59 -5.16 -1.96
C ALA A 11 0.10 -4.35 -3.08
N GLN A 12 -0.64 -4.01 -4.15
CA GLN A 12 -0.14 -3.17 -5.23
C GLN A 12 0.29 -1.79 -4.73
N ALA A 13 -0.50 -1.18 -3.84
CA ALA A 13 -0.17 0.11 -3.23
C ALA A 13 1.10 0.02 -2.38
N GLY A 14 1.27 -1.04 -1.58
CA GLY A 14 2.48 -1.27 -0.78
C GLY A 14 3.73 -1.41 -1.66
N VAL A 15 3.67 -2.24 -2.70
CA VAL A 15 4.77 -2.41 -3.67
C VAL A 15 5.11 -1.08 -4.34
N ARG A 16 4.10 -0.32 -4.76
CA ARG A 16 4.31 0.99 -5.38
C ARG A 16 5.04 1.94 -4.43
N ALA A 17 4.64 2.00 -3.17
CA ALA A 17 5.29 2.84 -2.18
C ALA A 17 6.75 2.44 -1.93
N CYS A 18 7.04 1.14 -1.81
CA CYS A 18 8.42 0.66 -1.68
C CYS A 18 9.29 1.04 -2.88
N LEU A 19 8.78 0.85 -4.10
CA LEU A 19 9.52 1.20 -5.32
C LEU A 19 9.79 2.70 -5.41
N ASP A 20 8.77 3.52 -5.14
CA ASP A 20 8.92 4.98 -5.14
C ASP A 20 9.96 5.41 -4.08
N ALA A 21 9.96 4.78 -2.90
CA ALA A 21 10.93 5.07 -1.84
C ALA A 21 12.36 4.63 -2.18
N LEU A 22 12.52 3.45 -2.80
CA LEU A 22 13.83 2.95 -3.23
C LEU A 22 14.45 3.80 -4.35
N VAL A 23 13.63 4.31 -5.26
CA VAL A 23 14.10 5.15 -6.38
C VAL A 23 14.36 6.58 -5.93
N SER A 24 13.48 7.16 -5.11
CA SER A 24 13.58 8.57 -4.69
C SER A 24 14.41 8.79 -3.42
N GLY A 25 14.68 7.73 -2.65
CA GLY A 25 15.31 7.81 -1.33
C GLY A 25 14.41 8.37 -0.22
N SER A 26 13.10 8.54 -0.46
CA SER A 26 12.18 9.14 0.50
C SER A 26 10.78 8.50 0.49
N TRP A 27 10.13 8.47 1.65
CA TRP A 27 8.79 7.90 1.80
C TRP A 27 7.69 8.95 1.70
N ALA A 28 6.68 8.68 0.88
CA ALA A 28 5.41 9.41 0.92
C ALA A 28 4.47 8.76 1.94
N ARG A 29 3.73 9.56 2.72
CA ARG A 29 2.74 9.04 3.69
C ARG A 29 1.55 8.35 3.03
N ARG A 30 1.32 8.64 1.75
CA ARG A 30 0.20 8.15 0.94
C ARG A 30 0.70 7.79 -0.45
N VAL A 31 0.07 6.80 -1.06
CA VAL A 31 0.40 6.32 -2.40
C VAL A 31 -0.88 6.18 -3.22
N THR A 32 -0.83 6.61 -4.48
CA THR A 32 -1.97 6.48 -5.41
C THR A 32 -1.68 5.40 -6.44
N ILE A 33 -2.62 4.48 -6.61
CA ILE A 33 -2.58 3.46 -7.68
C ILE A 33 -3.80 3.56 -8.59
N ARG A 34 -3.66 3.05 -9.81
CA ARG A 34 -4.78 2.82 -10.72
C ARG A 34 -5.33 1.42 -10.50
N LEU A 35 -6.63 1.33 -10.27
CA LEU A 35 -7.36 0.09 -10.09
C LEU A 35 -7.76 -0.52 -11.45
N PRO A 36 -8.09 -1.83 -11.51
CA PRO A 36 -8.51 -2.47 -12.77
C PRO A 36 -9.74 -1.83 -13.44
N ASN A 37 -10.64 -1.24 -12.66
CA ASN A 37 -11.79 -0.49 -13.16
C ASN A 37 -11.45 0.92 -13.68
N GLY A 38 -10.16 1.25 -13.80
CA GLY A 38 -9.67 2.52 -14.33
C GLY A 38 -9.62 3.67 -13.32
N ARG A 39 -10.25 3.54 -12.14
CA ARG A 39 -10.24 4.55 -11.09
C ARG A 39 -8.86 4.68 -10.45
N ARG A 40 -8.55 5.87 -9.91
CA ARG A 40 -7.42 6.09 -9.03
C ARG A 40 -7.88 5.99 -7.58
N ALA A 41 -7.08 5.32 -6.75
CA ALA A 41 -7.33 5.18 -5.32
C ALA A 41 -6.05 5.51 -4.56
N GLU A 42 -6.21 6.23 -3.45
CA GLU A 42 -5.13 6.63 -2.56
C GLU A 42 -5.17 5.78 -1.28
N PHE A 43 -4.00 5.31 -0.86
CA PHE A 43 -3.81 4.47 0.31
C PHE A 43 -2.83 5.16 1.26
N ALA A 44 -3.16 5.20 2.55
CA ALA A 44 -2.24 5.65 3.58
C ALA A 44 -1.31 4.49 3.99
N LEU A 45 -0.02 4.77 4.10
CA LEU A 45 0.93 3.80 4.65
C LEU A 45 0.78 3.76 6.17
N GLN A 46 0.64 2.55 6.72
CA GLN A 46 0.54 2.35 8.16
C GLN A 46 1.92 2.25 8.81
N LYS A 47 2.81 1.46 8.21
CA LYS A 47 4.23 1.37 8.56
C LYS A 47 5.04 1.35 7.30
N TYR A 48 6.25 1.89 7.38
CA TYR A 48 7.22 1.82 6.31
C TYR A 48 8.63 1.93 6.87
N GLU A 49 9.55 1.23 6.25
CA GLU A 49 10.96 1.19 6.61
C GLU A 49 11.81 0.82 5.39
N SER A 50 13.05 1.28 5.38
CA SER A 50 14.00 0.99 4.32
C SER A 50 15.41 0.89 4.90
N GLY A 51 16.25 0.10 4.26
CA GLY A 51 17.64 -0.07 4.69
C GLY A 51 18.47 -0.82 3.67
N VAL A 52 19.63 -1.31 4.11
CA VAL A 52 20.52 -2.17 3.32
C VAL A 52 20.62 -3.52 4.02
N GLY A 53 20.36 -4.60 3.30
CA GLY A 53 20.40 -5.98 3.80
C GLY A 53 21.07 -6.88 2.77
N GLY A 54 22.03 -7.70 3.18
CA GLY A 54 22.80 -8.54 2.25
C GLY A 54 23.57 -7.75 1.17
N GLY A 55 23.88 -6.47 1.43
CA GLY A 55 24.53 -5.57 0.46
C GLY A 55 23.59 -4.88 -0.53
N HIS A 56 22.28 -5.11 -0.45
CA HIS A 56 21.29 -4.52 -1.37
C HIS A 56 20.27 -3.64 -0.64
N PRO A 57 19.76 -2.57 -1.27
CA PRO A 57 18.72 -1.75 -0.68
C PRO A 57 17.39 -2.52 -0.65
N TRP A 58 16.62 -2.32 0.42
CA TRP A 58 15.29 -2.91 0.59
C TRP A 58 14.32 -1.89 1.18
N GLY A 59 13.03 -2.12 0.94
CA GLY A 59 11.94 -1.32 1.51
C GLY A 59 10.75 -2.21 1.85
N MET A 60 10.13 -1.95 3.01
CA MET A 60 8.91 -2.60 3.47
C MET A 60 7.85 -1.53 3.71
N ALA A 61 6.62 -1.83 3.32
CA ALA A 61 5.45 -0.99 3.58
C ALA A 61 4.26 -1.86 3.98
N SER A 62 3.43 -1.36 4.89
CA SER A 62 2.14 -1.98 5.22
C SER A 62 1.00 -0.99 5.01
N ILE A 63 -0.15 -1.52 4.62
CA ILE A 63 -1.39 -0.79 4.40
C ILE A 63 -2.48 -1.58 5.12
N ILE A 64 -3.25 -0.90 5.97
CA ILE A 64 -4.44 -1.50 6.58
C ILE A 64 -5.52 -1.55 5.52
N LYS A 65 -6.10 -2.73 5.30
CA LYS A 65 -7.21 -2.87 4.36
C LYS A 65 -8.50 -2.26 4.95
N ASP A 66 -9.06 -1.27 4.27
CA ASP A 66 -10.43 -0.78 4.52
C ASP A 66 -11.41 -1.71 3.79
N GLY A 67 -12.21 -2.48 4.54
CA GLY A 67 -13.23 -3.38 4.00
C GLY A 67 -14.54 -2.70 3.58
N GLY A 68 -14.74 -1.41 3.89
CA GLY A 68 -16.02 -0.75 3.71
C GLY A 68 -17.09 -1.26 4.68
N ASP A 69 -18.36 -1.28 4.25
CA ASP A 69 -19.51 -1.73 5.06
C ASP A 69 -19.85 -3.23 4.91
N ASP A 70 -19.00 -3.99 4.20
CA ASP A 70 -19.17 -5.43 3.97
C ASP A 70 -18.67 -6.20 5.23
N PRO A 71 -19.41 -7.18 5.79
CA PRO A 71 -18.89 -8.09 6.81
C PRO A 71 -17.76 -8.97 6.24
N ASP A 72 -16.58 -8.37 6.10
CA ASP A 72 -15.37 -8.95 5.54
C ASP A 72 -14.45 -9.49 6.66
N CYS A 73 -14.13 -10.79 6.59
CA CYS A 73 -13.24 -11.49 7.53
C CYS A 73 -11.79 -10.94 7.56
N THR A 74 -11.42 -10.04 6.64
CA THR A 74 -10.11 -9.40 6.56
C THR A 74 -10.12 -7.91 6.94
N HIS A 75 -11.23 -7.42 7.50
CA HIS A 75 -11.31 -6.06 8.03
C HIS A 75 -10.26 -5.85 9.14
N GLY A 76 -9.34 -4.90 8.95
CA GLY A 76 -8.30 -4.56 9.92
C GLY A 76 -7.01 -5.38 9.84
N ALA A 77 -6.84 -6.23 8.81
CA ALA A 77 -5.57 -6.88 8.49
C ALA A 77 -4.64 -5.97 7.66
#